data_AF-A0A7L3VP05-F1
#
_entry.id   AF-A0A7L3VP05-F1
#
_cell.length_a   1.000
_cell.length_b   1.000
_cell.length_c   1.000
_cell.angle_alpha   90.00
_cell.angle_beta   90.00
_cell.angle_gamma   90.00
#
_symmetry.space_group_name_H-M   'P 1'
#
loop_
_entity.id
_entity.type
_entity.pdbx_description
1 polymer ?
#
loop_
_entity_poly.entity_id
_entity_poly.type
_entity_poly.pdbx_seq_one_letter_code
_entity_poly.pdbx_strand_id
1 'polypeptide(L)'
;SHHLSVNVMGTSLMAQLLRGTIGALNTSFESEMETSNLVCLPRPTGMTRQQYLNTCLPLGLLALLCLAQVYPFRLRRAIAAFYFPKREKARVLFLYNKLLRQRKNFLHLQRGRVARQARQPPELGTVLLQWCRRRWPWLRRCLRQKCTLCGTPETPQHQPCPNPDCFALYCESCW
;
A
#
# COMPACT_ATOMS: atom_id res chain seq x y z
N SER A 1 12.65 -32.67 52.38
CA SER A 1 12.95 -32.11 53.71
C SER A 1 14.47 -32.15 53.91
N HIS A 2 15.14 -31.00 53.86
CA HIS A 2 16.59 -30.90 54.07
C HIS A 2 16.82 -30.15 55.38
N HIS A 3 17.44 -30.81 56.36
CA HIS A 3 17.76 -30.23 57.67
C HIS A 3 19.23 -29.80 57.67
N LEU A 4 19.47 -28.49 57.74
CA LEU A 4 20.82 -27.91 57.71
C LEU A 4 21.20 -27.46 59.14
N SER A 5 21.95 -28.29 59.85
CA SER A 5 22.43 -27.99 61.21
C SER A 5 23.81 -27.35 61.16
N VAL A 6 23.91 -26.08 61.56
CA VAL A 6 25.19 -25.36 61.66
C VAL A 6 25.69 -25.42 63.10
N ASN A 7 26.76 -26.17 63.34
CA ASN A 7 27.38 -26.29 64.66
C ASN A 7 28.60 -25.35 64.77
N VAL A 8 28.49 -24.31 65.60
CA VAL A 8 29.58 -23.36 65.85
C VAL A 8 30.43 -23.86 67.01
N MET A 9 31.73 -24.10 66.80
CA MET A 9 32.69 -24.55 67.82
C MET A 9 33.59 -23.39 68.27
N GLY A 10 33.84 -23.27 69.59
CA GLY A 10 34.68 -22.21 70.19
C GLY A 10 33.99 -21.40 71.30
N THR A 11 34.76 -20.88 72.25
CA THR A 11 34.28 -20.13 73.44
C THR A 11 34.47 -18.61 73.32
N SER A 12 34.80 -18.10 72.14
CA SER A 12 34.95 -16.66 71.92
C SER A 12 33.62 -15.91 72.05
N LEU A 13 33.67 -14.64 72.44
CA LEU A 13 32.49 -13.76 72.56
C LEU A 13 31.67 -13.71 71.26
N MET A 14 32.32 -13.70 70.10
CA MET A 14 31.65 -13.77 68.79
C MET A 14 30.89 -15.09 68.58
N ALA A 15 31.45 -16.22 69.02
CA ALA A 15 30.77 -17.53 68.93
C ALA A 15 29.56 -17.61 69.87
N GLN A 16 29.58 -16.93 71.02
CA GLN A 16 28.43 -16.84 71.92
C GLN A 16 27.32 -15.97 71.33
N LEU A 17 27.66 -14.83 70.74
CA LEU A 17 26.68 -13.98 70.04
C LEU A 17 26.04 -14.70 68.85
N LEU A 18 26.84 -15.40 68.04
CA LEU A 18 26.34 -16.19 66.91
C LEU A 18 25.44 -17.34 67.35
N ARG A 19 25.74 -18.01 68.47
CA ARG A 19 24.82 -19.03 69.03
C ARG A 19 23.51 -18.43 69.53
N GLY A 20 23.56 -17.25 70.15
CA GLY A 20 22.37 -16.53 70.60
C GLY A 20 21.48 -16.09 69.45
N THR A 21 22.07 -15.58 68.37
CA THR A 21 21.31 -15.18 67.17
C THR A 21 20.82 -16.38 66.38
N ILE A 22 21.62 -17.43 66.18
CA ILE A 22 21.18 -18.66 65.50
C ILE A 22 20.09 -19.38 66.29
N GLY A 23 20.14 -19.38 67.63
CA GLY A 23 19.08 -19.95 68.48
C GLY A 23 17.74 -19.21 68.38
N ALA A 24 17.78 -17.87 68.29
CA ALA A 24 16.59 -17.05 68.05
C ALA A 24 16.11 -17.12 66.59
N LEU A 25 17.01 -17.40 65.65
CA LEU A 25 16.68 -17.62 64.25
C LEU A 25 16.16 -19.03 63.98
N ASN A 26 16.50 -20.03 64.79
CA ASN A 26 16.04 -21.42 64.64
C ASN A 26 14.51 -21.55 64.80
N THR A 27 13.88 -20.63 65.52
CA THR A 27 12.41 -20.55 65.66
C THR A 27 11.74 -19.73 64.55
N SER A 28 12.51 -18.99 63.74
CA SER A 28 12.01 -18.16 62.64
C SER A 28 12.44 -18.66 61.25
N PHE A 29 13.31 -19.67 61.17
CA PHE A 29 13.80 -20.29 59.94
C PHE A 29 13.10 -21.62 59.60
N GLU A 30 11.90 -21.87 60.11
CA GLU A 30 10.96 -22.76 59.43
C GLU A 30 10.38 -22.00 58.22
N SER A 31 11.26 -21.62 57.29
CA SER A 31 10.85 -20.99 56.04
C SER A 31 10.38 -22.09 55.10
N GLU A 32 9.08 -22.26 55.00
CA GLU A 32 8.46 -22.89 53.84
C GLU A 32 8.82 -22.04 52.61
N MET A 33 9.99 -22.31 52.03
CA MET A 33 10.40 -21.78 50.73
C MET A 33 9.62 -22.54 49.66
N GLU A 34 8.32 -22.27 49.56
CA GLU A 34 7.57 -22.58 48.35
C GLU A 34 8.10 -21.66 47.24
N THR A 35 8.92 -22.21 46.34
CA THR A 35 9.43 -21.53 45.15
C THR A 35 8.35 -21.40 44.07
N SER A 36 7.20 -20.82 44.44
CA SER A 36 6.12 -20.56 43.49
C SER A 36 6.26 -19.14 42.93
N ASN A 37 6.61 -19.05 41.64
CA ASN A 37 6.64 -17.77 40.90
C ASN A 37 5.24 -17.13 40.73
N LEU A 38 4.19 -17.73 41.31
CA LEU A 38 2.80 -17.25 41.27
C LEU A 38 2.64 -15.87 41.90
N VAL A 39 3.49 -15.49 42.87
CA VAL A 39 3.53 -14.15 43.44
C VAL A 39 4.05 -13.11 42.45
N CYS A 40 4.90 -13.54 41.50
CA CYS A 40 5.49 -12.70 40.46
C CYS A 40 4.61 -12.61 39.20
N LEU A 41 3.55 -13.41 39.09
CA LEU A 41 2.67 -13.36 37.93
C LEU A 41 1.77 -12.12 38.00
N PRO A 42 1.81 -11.23 36.99
CA PRO A 42 0.88 -10.11 36.92
C PRO A 42 -0.54 -10.66 36.82
N ARG A 43 -1.38 -10.38 37.82
CA ARG A 43 -2.79 -10.76 37.80
C ARG A 43 -3.50 -9.97 36.71
N PRO A 44 -4.07 -10.61 35.67
CA PRO A 44 -4.78 -9.90 34.63
C PRO A 44 -6.05 -9.29 35.25
N THR A 45 -6.06 -7.97 35.39
CA THR A 45 -7.26 -7.22 35.78
C THR A 45 -8.00 -6.83 34.51
N GLY A 46 -9.30 -7.15 34.45
CA GLY A 46 -10.15 -6.70 33.37
C GLY A 46 -10.19 -5.17 33.36
N MET A 47 -9.81 -4.54 32.25
CA MET A 47 -9.87 -3.09 32.14
C MET A 47 -11.31 -2.61 32.26
N THR A 48 -11.52 -1.55 33.02
CA THR A 48 -12.83 -0.91 33.12
C THR A 48 -13.21 -0.28 31.79
N ARG A 49 -14.51 -0.19 31.50
CA ARG A 49 -15.03 0.41 30.26
C ARG A 49 -14.47 1.83 30.01
N GLN A 50 -14.21 2.59 31.06
CA GLN A 50 -13.61 3.93 30.98
C GLN A 50 -12.15 3.89 30.50
N GLN A 51 -11.34 2.94 30.95
CA GLN A 51 -9.95 2.78 30.50
C GLN A 51 -9.87 2.40 29.02
N TYR A 52 -10.79 1.55 28.56
CA TYR A 52 -10.90 1.21 27.15
C TYR A 52 -11.25 2.44 26.30
N LEU A 53 -12.26 3.22 26.71
CA LEU A 53 -12.63 4.45 26.01
C LEU A 53 -11.49 5.47 25.96
N ASN A 54 -10.79 5.69 27.08
CA ASN A 54 -9.66 6.61 27.15
C ASN A 54 -8.49 6.19 26.26
N THR A 55 -8.33 4.89 25.97
CA THR A 55 -7.26 4.37 25.11
C THR A 55 -7.68 4.36 23.65
N CYS A 56 -8.89 3.91 23.35
CA CYS A 56 -9.39 3.77 21.98
C CYS A 56 -9.74 5.11 21.33
N LEU A 57 -10.21 6.09 22.09
CA LEU A 57 -10.59 7.41 21.57
C LEU A 57 -9.41 8.18 20.95
N PRO A 58 -8.24 8.35 21.60
CA PRO A 58 -7.10 9.02 20.98
C PRO A 58 -6.54 8.20 19.79
N LEU A 59 -6.54 6.87 19.86
CA LEU A 59 -6.12 6.02 18.75
C LEU A 59 -7.03 6.16 17.53
N GLY A 60 -8.34 6.17 17.75
CA GLY A 60 -9.33 6.41 16.70
C GLY A 60 -9.20 7.82 16.12
N LEU A 61 -9.00 8.83 16.97
CA LEU A 61 -8.77 10.20 16.52
C LEU A 61 -7.50 10.33 15.67
N LEU A 62 -6.40 9.70 16.09
CA LEU A 62 -5.15 9.65 15.33
C LEU A 62 -5.36 8.99 13.97
N ALA A 63 -6.07 7.85 13.92
CA ALA A 63 -6.38 7.17 12.67
C ALA A 63 -7.23 8.05 11.73
N LEU A 64 -8.25 8.72 12.27
CA LEU A 64 -9.07 9.68 11.52
C LEU A 64 -8.25 10.87 11.02
N LEU A 65 -7.34 11.41 11.83
CA LEU A 65 -6.44 12.50 11.43
C LEU A 65 -5.47 12.07 10.33
N CYS A 66 -4.95 10.83 10.38
CA CYS A 66 -4.12 10.25 9.32
C CYS A 66 -4.90 10.15 8.00
N LEU A 67 -6.16 9.70 8.03
CA LEU A 67 -7.02 9.70 6.84
C LEU A 67 -7.31 11.12 6.36
N ALA A 68 -7.58 12.04 7.30
CA ALA A 68 -7.84 13.43 6.99
C ALA A 68 -6.62 14.14 6.40
N GLN A 69 -5.39 13.66 6.64
CA GLN A 69 -4.13 14.26 6.17
C GLN A 69 -4.04 14.40 4.64
N VAL A 70 -4.79 13.61 3.87
CA VAL A 70 -4.88 13.76 2.41
C VAL A 70 -5.47 15.13 2.00
N TYR A 71 -6.40 15.66 2.78
CA TYR A 71 -7.06 16.94 2.51
C TYR A 71 -6.16 18.17 2.73
N PRO A 72 -5.40 18.33 3.83
CA PRO A 72 -4.46 19.43 3.98
C PRO A 72 -3.35 19.41 2.93
N PHE A 73 -2.93 18.25 2.42
CA PHE A 73 -2.00 18.22 1.27
C PHE A 73 -2.62 18.83 0.01
N ARG A 74 -3.90 18.58 -0.26
CA ARG A 74 -4.64 19.23 -1.36
C ARG A 74 -4.85 20.73 -1.11
N LEU A 75 -5.23 21.10 0.12
CA LEU A 75 -5.45 22.49 0.54
C LEU A 75 -4.14 23.31 0.51
N ARG A 76 -3.00 22.75 0.93
CA ARG A 76 -1.69 23.42 0.87
C ARG A 76 -1.37 23.88 -0.55
N ARG A 77 -1.65 23.05 -1.55
CA ARG A 77 -1.49 23.43 -2.97
C ARG A 77 -2.46 24.56 -3.34
N ALA A 78 -3.71 24.50 -2.92
CA ALA A 78 -4.70 25.55 -3.19
C ALA A 78 -4.32 26.90 -2.55
N ILE A 79 -3.88 26.88 -1.29
CA ILE A 79 -3.40 28.05 -0.55
C ILE A 79 -2.15 28.62 -1.23
N ALA A 80 -1.16 27.78 -1.55
CA ALA A 80 0.03 28.23 -2.26
C ALA A 80 -0.26 28.80 -3.65
N ALA A 81 -1.24 28.24 -4.38
CA ALA A 81 -1.70 28.77 -5.66
C ALA A 81 -2.37 30.14 -5.51
N PHE A 82 -3.10 30.36 -4.41
CA PHE A 82 -3.74 31.65 -4.10
C PHE A 82 -2.70 32.74 -3.79
N TYR A 83 -1.69 32.44 -2.95
CA TYR A 83 -0.66 33.42 -2.58
C TYR A 83 0.40 33.65 -3.67
N PHE A 84 0.72 32.64 -4.49
CA PHE A 84 1.75 32.73 -5.54
C PHE A 84 1.22 32.37 -6.94
N PRO A 85 0.26 33.13 -7.49
CA PRO A 85 -0.41 32.78 -8.75
C PRO A 85 0.55 32.76 -9.95
N LYS A 86 1.58 33.63 -9.95
CA LYS A 86 2.58 33.68 -11.03
C LYS A 86 3.37 32.37 -11.15
N ARG A 87 3.75 31.76 -10.01
CA ARG A 87 4.52 30.50 -9.97
C ARG A 87 3.64 29.30 -10.33
N GLU A 88 2.40 29.26 -9.85
CA GLU A 88 1.48 28.17 -10.19
C GLU A 88 1.09 28.20 -11.68
N LYS A 89 0.82 29.39 -12.25
CA LYS A 89 0.54 29.53 -13.69
C LYS A 89 1.69 29.01 -14.55
N ALA A 90 2.94 29.32 -14.18
CA ALA A 90 4.11 28.79 -14.90
C ALA A 90 4.20 27.26 -14.83
N ARG A 91 3.93 26.64 -13.68
CA ARG A 91 3.90 25.18 -13.52
C ARG A 91 2.77 24.54 -14.34
N VAL A 92 1.58 25.13 -14.34
CA VAL A 92 0.43 24.64 -15.12
C VAL A 92 0.71 24.75 -16.61
N LEU A 93 1.25 25.88 -17.09
CA LEU A 93 1.63 26.05 -18.49
C LEU A 93 2.73 25.08 -18.90
N PHE A 94 3.73 24.85 -18.04
CA PHE A 94 4.78 23.86 -18.29
C PHE A 94 4.19 22.45 -18.41
N LEU A 95 3.34 22.05 -17.46
CA LEU A 95 2.69 20.74 -17.47
C LEU A 95 1.81 20.57 -18.71
N TYR A 96 1.02 21.58 -19.06
CA TYR A 96 0.19 21.59 -20.25
C TYR A 96 1.04 21.40 -21.52
N ASN A 97 2.09 22.20 -21.68
CA ASN A 97 3.00 22.10 -22.82
C ASN A 97 3.71 20.74 -22.87
N LYS A 98 4.09 20.18 -21.71
CA LYS A 98 4.68 18.85 -21.62
C LYS A 98 3.71 17.77 -22.09
N LEU A 99 2.46 17.78 -21.60
CA LEU A 99 1.41 16.85 -22.02
C LEU A 99 1.09 16.99 -23.51
N LEU A 100 1.02 18.22 -24.02
CA LEU A 100 0.78 18.50 -25.44
C LEU A 100 1.91 17.93 -26.31
N ARG A 101 3.17 18.14 -25.91
CA ARG A 101 4.35 17.57 -26.60
C ARG A 101 4.35 16.04 -26.55
N GLN A 102 4.02 15.45 -25.41
CA GLN A 102 3.91 13.99 -25.27
C GLN A 102 2.85 13.41 -26.22
N ARG A 103 1.66 14.03 -26.29
CA ARG A 103 0.60 13.61 -27.23
C ARG A 103 1.04 13.73 -28.68
N LYS A 104 1.64 14.86 -29.08
CA LYS A 104 2.16 15.07 -30.44
C LYS A 104 3.21 14.03 -30.80
N ASN A 105 4.17 13.77 -29.90
CA ASN A 105 5.22 12.78 -30.13
C ASN A 105 4.64 11.36 -30.24
N PHE A 106 3.70 10.99 -29.36
CA PHE A 106 3.01 9.71 -29.46
C PHE A 106 2.33 9.53 -30.82
N LEU A 107 1.55 10.52 -31.27
CA LEU A 107 0.89 10.47 -32.58
C LEU A 107 1.90 10.40 -33.74
N HIS A 108 3.00 11.16 -33.66
CA HIS A 108 4.04 11.14 -34.67
C HIS A 108 4.70 9.75 -34.79
N LEU A 109 5.05 9.14 -33.66
CA LEU A 109 5.64 7.79 -33.62
C LEU A 109 4.65 6.73 -34.11
N GLN A 110 3.38 6.80 -33.71
CA GLN A 110 2.36 5.85 -34.16
C GLN A 110 2.07 5.99 -35.66
N ARG A 111 1.99 7.21 -36.20
CA ARG A 111 1.87 7.42 -37.65
C ARG A 111 3.06 6.84 -38.40
N GLY A 112 4.27 7.02 -37.89
CA GLY A 112 5.48 6.39 -38.46
C GLY A 112 5.40 4.86 -38.44
N ARG A 113 4.89 4.26 -37.35
CA ARG A 113 4.68 2.81 -37.25
C ARG A 113 3.65 2.31 -38.26
N VAL A 114 2.50 2.98 -38.36
CA VAL A 114 1.44 2.62 -39.32
C VAL A 114 1.94 2.78 -40.76
N ALA A 115 2.66 3.85 -41.08
CA ALA A 115 3.23 4.05 -42.41
C ALA A 115 4.26 2.97 -42.78
N ARG A 116 5.09 2.52 -41.82
CA ARG A 116 6.02 1.40 -42.03
C ARG A 116 5.26 0.08 -42.25
N GLN A 117 4.23 -0.17 -41.44
CA GLN A 117 3.39 -1.36 -41.58
C GLN A 117 2.62 -1.36 -42.91
N ALA A 118 2.17 -0.20 -43.40
CA ALA A 118 1.51 -0.07 -44.69
C ALA A 118 2.45 -0.31 -45.89
N ARG A 119 3.76 -0.14 -45.72
CA ARG A 119 4.77 -0.46 -46.74
C ARG A 119 5.14 -1.94 -46.77
N GLN A 120 4.89 -2.67 -45.68
CA GLN A 120 5.09 -4.11 -45.65
C GLN A 120 3.92 -4.80 -46.37
N PRO A 121 4.18 -5.87 -47.14
CA PRO A 121 3.10 -6.63 -47.75
C PRO A 121 2.15 -7.13 -46.64
N PRO A 122 0.83 -7.11 -46.88
CA PRO A 122 -0.13 -7.54 -45.87
C PRO A 122 0.16 -8.99 -45.48
N GLU A 123 0.42 -9.22 -44.19
CA GLU A 123 0.61 -10.56 -43.64
C GLU A 123 -0.60 -11.42 -44.03
N LEU A 124 -0.37 -12.60 -44.60
CA LEU A 124 -1.42 -13.50 -45.10
C LEU A 124 -2.50 -13.73 -44.04
N GLY A 125 -2.09 -13.78 -42.77
CA GLY A 125 -2.98 -13.91 -41.61
C GLY A 125 -3.96 -12.74 -41.44
N THR A 126 -3.58 -11.50 -41.74
CA THR A 126 -4.48 -10.33 -41.65
C THR A 126 -5.59 -10.38 -42.71
N VAL A 127 -5.24 -10.78 -43.92
CA VAL A 127 -6.19 -10.96 -45.03
C VAL A 127 -7.14 -12.12 -44.73
N LEU A 128 -6.63 -13.23 -44.21
CA LEU A 128 -7.43 -14.41 -43.86
C LEU A 128 -8.41 -14.11 -42.72
N LEU A 129 -7.95 -13.45 -41.66
CA LEU A 129 -8.77 -13.05 -40.52
C LEU A 129 -9.92 -12.14 -40.95
N GLN A 130 -9.63 -11.25 -41.90
CA GLN A 130 -10.59 -10.31 -42.46
C GLN A 130 -11.61 -10.97 -43.40
N TRP A 131 -11.17 -11.91 -44.22
CA TRP A 131 -12.06 -12.75 -45.03
C TRP A 131 -13.01 -13.57 -44.16
N CYS A 132 -12.50 -14.21 -43.10
CA CYS A 132 -13.31 -14.92 -42.12
C CYS A 132 -14.34 -14.01 -41.44
N ARG A 133 -13.95 -12.78 -41.06
CA ARG A 133 -14.88 -11.79 -40.47
C ARG A 133 -15.99 -11.35 -41.43
N ARG A 134 -15.71 -11.28 -42.73
CA ARG A 134 -16.71 -10.94 -43.76
C ARG A 134 -17.69 -12.10 -43.99
N ARG A 135 -17.19 -13.33 -43.96
CA ARG A 135 -17.99 -14.55 -44.18
C ARG A 135 -18.82 -14.96 -42.95
N TRP A 136 -18.36 -14.65 -41.73
CA TRP A 136 -18.98 -15.11 -40.48
C TRP A 136 -19.36 -13.92 -39.57
N PRO A 137 -20.63 -13.46 -39.55
CA PRO A 137 -21.10 -12.35 -38.69
C PRO A 137 -20.90 -12.57 -37.18
N TRP A 138 -21.15 -13.76 -36.67
CA TRP A 138 -20.75 -14.29 -35.36
C TRP A 138 -19.29 -14.00 -34.94
N LEU A 139 -18.32 -14.13 -35.84
CA LEU A 139 -16.91 -13.79 -35.53
C LEU A 139 -16.70 -12.29 -35.29
N ARG A 140 -17.59 -11.40 -35.79
CA ARG A 140 -17.52 -9.96 -35.50
C ARG A 140 -17.70 -9.64 -34.03
N ARG A 141 -18.44 -10.49 -33.29
CA ARG A 141 -18.69 -10.29 -31.86
C ARG A 141 -17.50 -10.71 -31.01
N CYS A 142 -16.75 -11.72 -31.45
CA CYS A 142 -15.55 -12.20 -30.77
C CYS A 142 -14.29 -11.41 -31.14
N LEU A 143 -14.19 -10.91 -32.38
CA LEU A 143 -13.04 -10.13 -32.85
C LEU A 143 -13.40 -8.63 -32.96
N ARG A 144 -13.50 -7.95 -31.82
CA ARG A 144 -13.58 -6.48 -31.81
C ARG A 144 -12.33 -5.87 -32.43
N GLN A 145 -12.51 -4.93 -33.36
CA GLN A 145 -11.39 -4.17 -33.91
C GLN A 145 -10.85 -3.20 -32.84
N LYS A 146 -9.62 -2.74 -33.07
CA LYS A 146 -8.99 -1.72 -32.25
C LYS A 146 -8.59 -0.56 -33.15
N CYS A 147 -8.55 0.64 -32.62
CA CYS A 147 -8.04 1.78 -33.36
C CYS A 147 -6.59 1.52 -33.80
N THR A 148 -6.29 1.76 -35.07
CA THR A 148 -4.96 1.51 -35.67
C THR A 148 -3.85 2.36 -35.05
N LEU A 149 -4.18 3.51 -34.45
CA LEU A 149 -3.20 4.42 -33.84
C LEU A 149 -3.06 4.23 -32.32
N CYS A 150 -4.17 4.20 -31.57
CA CYS A 150 -4.14 4.18 -30.11
C CYS A 150 -4.46 2.82 -29.49
N GLY A 151 -4.95 1.86 -30.28
CA GLY A 151 -5.31 0.52 -29.80
C GLY A 151 -6.56 0.46 -28.92
N THR A 152 -7.33 1.54 -28.82
CA THR A 152 -8.61 1.54 -28.08
C THR A 152 -9.59 0.56 -28.70
N PRO A 153 -10.37 -0.17 -27.89
CA PRO A 153 -11.37 -1.09 -28.41
C PRO A 153 -12.47 -0.33 -29.18
N GLU A 154 -13.03 -1.00 -30.18
CA GLU A 154 -14.14 -0.52 -31.00
C GLU A 154 -15.31 0.00 -30.15
N THR A 155 -15.63 1.29 -30.33
CA THR A 155 -16.85 1.96 -29.85
C THR A 155 -17.69 2.39 -31.05
N PRO A 156 -19.02 2.60 -30.92
CA PRO A 156 -19.89 2.95 -32.05
C PRO A 156 -19.53 4.25 -32.78
N GLN A 157 -18.65 5.08 -32.20
CA GLN A 157 -18.18 6.34 -32.77
C GLN A 157 -16.90 6.20 -33.61
N HIS A 158 -16.41 4.98 -33.84
CA HIS A 158 -15.21 4.79 -34.68
C HIS A 158 -15.53 5.01 -36.16
N GLN A 159 -14.70 5.78 -36.84
CA GLN A 159 -14.85 6.06 -38.27
C GLN A 159 -13.89 5.18 -39.08
N PRO A 160 -14.40 4.43 -40.08
CA PRO A 160 -13.54 3.72 -41.02
C PRO A 160 -12.89 4.69 -41.99
N CYS A 161 -11.75 4.29 -42.57
CA CYS A 161 -11.14 5.02 -43.67
C CYS A 161 -12.13 5.13 -44.86
N PRO A 162 -12.23 6.28 -45.55
CA PRO A 162 -13.12 6.45 -46.71
C PRO A 162 -12.66 5.64 -47.93
N ASN A 163 -11.41 5.18 -47.96
CA ASN A 163 -10.92 4.33 -49.03
C ASN A 163 -11.44 2.90 -48.84
N PRO A 164 -12.22 2.33 -49.79
CA PRO A 164 -12.79 0.98 -49.68
C PRO A 164 -11.73 -0.13 -49.60
N ASP A 165 -10.52 0.13 -50.09
CA ASP A 165 -9.39 -0.81 -50.04
C ASP A 165 -8.60 -0.70 -48.73
N CYS A 166 -8.88 0.33 -47.92
CA CYS A 166 -8.22 0.57 -46.65
C CYS A 166 -9.12 0.16 -45.48
N PHE A 167 -8.72 -0.89 -44.78
CA PHE A 167 -9.46 -1.42 -43.65
C PHE A 167 -9.07 -0.81 -42.29
N ALA A 168 -8.46 0.38 -42.31
CA ALA A 168 -8.06 1.08 -41.10
C ALA A 168 -9.28 1.66 -40.38
N LEU A 169 -9.32 1.45 -39.06
CA LEU A 169 -10.35 1.98 -38.16
C LEU A 169 -9.73 3.00 -37.20
N TYR A 170 -10.34 4.18 -37.09
CA TYR A 170 -9.86 5.27 -36.25
C TYR A 170 -10.87 5.64 -35.16
N CYS A 171 -10.35 6.06 -34.02
CA CYS A 171 -11.12 6.66 -32.95
C CYS A 171 -11.40 8.15 -33.27
N GLU A 172 -12.46 8.77 -32.76
CA GLU A 172 -12.74 10.20 -33.05
C GLU A 172 -11.60 11.13 -32.65
N SER A 173 -10.87 10.84 -31.58
CA SER A 173 -9.72 11.64 -31.16
C SER A 173 -8.46 11.38 -31.99
N CYS A 174 -8.47 10.35 -32.83
CA CYS A 174 -7.36 9.88 -33.66
C CYS A 174 -7.54 10.23 -35.15
N TRP A 175 -8.79 10.39 -35.59
CA TRP A 175 -9.19 10.81 -36.93
C TRP A 175 -8.74 12.25 -37.19
#